data_AF-A0A945S9Q8-F1
#
_entry.id   AF-A0A945S9Q8-F1
#
_cell.length_a   1.000
_cell.length_b   1.000
_cell.length_c   1.000
_cell.angle_alpha   90.00
_cell.angle_beta   90.00
_cell.angle_gamma   90.00
#
_symmetry.space_group_name_H-M   'P 1'
#
loop_
_entity.id
_entity.type
_entity.pdbx_description
1 polymer ?
#
loop_
_entity_poly.entity_id
_entity_poly.type
_entity_poly.pdbx_seq_one_letter_code
_entity_poly.pdbx_strand_id
1 'polypeptide(L)'
;MEDDSGVPQLWTVSPNGGTPAQVTTNPWRVQSAFSWSPDGRFLAYVMDNSVFTTDVETGESVRLTERSASWPAPTDYSCCYSPDGAWISFSRPVKNDGQIFDQIFVVAVPEGI
;
A
#
# COMPACT_ATOMS: atom_id res chain seq x y z
N MET A 1 -11.27 7.23 -2.36
CA MET A 1 -12.63 7.70 -1.95
C MET A 1 -13.12 6.80 -0.85
N GLU A 2 -14.08 7.22 -0.04
CA GLU A 2 -14.75 6.28 0.88
C GLU A 2 -15.63 5.31 0.09
N ASP A 3 -15.69 4.05 0.53
CA ASP A 3 -16.65 3.05 0.04
C ASP A 3 -18.02 3.21 0.70
N ASP A 4 -18.96 2.32 0.36
CA ASP A 4 -20.32 2.33 0.92
C ASP A 4 -20.36 2.15 2.46
N SER A 5 -19.28 1.64 3.06
CA SER A 5 -19.12 1.50 4.50
C SER A 5 -18.42 2.71 5.15
N GLY A 6 -18.11 3.75 4.38
CA GLY A 6 -17.40 4.95 4.86
C GLY A 6 -15.89 4.73 5.05
N VAL A 7 -15.32 3.66 4.49
CA VAL A 7 -13.89 3.35 4.64
C VAL A 7 -13.11 3.91 3.47
N PRO A 8 -12.03 4.71 3.68
CA PRO A 8 -11.18 5.17 2.59
C PRO A 8 -10.50 4.02 1.83
N GLN A 9 -10.83 3.88 0.56
CA GLN A 9 -10.33 2.87 -0.38
C GLN A 9 -9.63 3.49 -1.60
N LEU A 10 -8.94 2.65 -2.38
CA LEU A 10 -8.39 2.98 -3.69
C LEU A 10 -9.44 2.82 -4.80
N TRP A 11 -9.46 3.80 -5.69
CA TRP A 11 -10.36 3.88 -6.84
C TRP A 11 -9.53 4.34 -8.04
N THR A 12 -9.87 3.84 -9.22
CA THR A 12 -9.32 4.31 -10.50
C THR A 12 -10.37 5.11 -11.26
N VAL A 13 -9.90 6.05 -12.07
CA VAL A 13 -10.73 6.79 -13.01
C VAL A 13 -9.87 7.13 -14.22
N SER A 14 -10.47 7.09 -15.40
CA SER A 14 -9.79 7.51 -16.62
C SER A 14 -9.38 8.99 -16.51
N PRO A 15 -8.16 9.36 -16.96
CA PRO A 15 -7.72 10.76 -16.97
C PRO A 15 -8.56 11.64 -17.90
N ASN A 16 -9.29 11.03 -18.85
CA ASN A 16 -10.24 11.73 -19.73
C ASN A 16 -11.64 11.86 -19.11
N GLY A 17 -11.80 11.50 -17.83
CA GLY A 17 -13.08 11.41 -17.14
C GLY A 17 -13.79 10.07 -17.34
N GLY A 18 -14.90 9.89 -16.62
CA GLY A 18 -15.69 8.66 -16.60
C GLY A 18 -16.14 8.28 -15.19
N THR A 19 -16.83 7.15 -15.06
CA THR A 19 -17.24 6.60 -13.77
C THR A 19 -16.03 6.02 -13.03
N PRO A 20 -15.76 6.42 -11.78
CA PRO A 20 -14.72 5.79 -10.97
C PRO A 20 -15.01 4.31 -10.74
N ALA A 21 -13.98 3.47 -10.80
CA ALA A 21 -14.05 2.05 -10.47
C ALA A 21 -13.32 1.79 -9.15
N GLN A 22 -14.00 1.12 -8.22
CA GLN A 22 -13.39 0.74 -6.95
C GLN A 22 -12.38 -0.37 -7.18
N VAL A 23 -11.19 -0.23 -6.61
CA VAL A 23 -10.16 -1.28 -6.67
C VAL A 23 -10.14 -2.09 -5.39
N THR A 24 -10.14 -1.44 -4.23
CA THR A 24 -10.04 -2.11 -2.94
C THR A 24 -11.37 -2.09 -2.18
N THR A 25 -11.74 -3.20 -1.55
CA THR A 25 -12.93 -3.35 -0.69
C THR A 25 -12.54 -3.90 0.69
N ASN A 26 -11.41 -3.44 1.22
CA ASN A 26 -10.80 -3.99 2.43
C ASN A 26 -11.46 -3.49 3.73
N PRO A 27 -11.42 -4.25 4.84
CA PRO A 27 -12.03 -3.83 6.09
C PRO A 27 -11.32 -2.66 6.80
N TRP A 28 -10.11 -2.29 6.34
CA TRP A 28 -9.34 -1.17 6.89
C TRP A 28 -9.13 -0.09 5.86
N ARG A 29 -9.04 1.15 6.34
CA ARG A 29 -8.72 2.29 5.49
C ARG A 29 -7.31 2.19 4.90
N VAL A 30 -7.15 2.71 3.69
CA VAL A 30 -5.85 3.06 3.13
C VAL A 30 -5.23 4.18 3.97
N GLN A 31 -3.98 4.00 4.38
CA GLN A 31 -3.27 4.84 5.35
C GLN A 31 -2.15 5.68 4.72
N SER A 32 -1.83 5.49 3.43
CA SER A 32 -0.70 6.16 2.77
C SER A 32 -0.99 6.58 1.33
N ALA A 33 -0.02 7.28 0.72
CA ALA A 33 0.12 7.29 -0.73
C ALA A 33 0.38 5.87 -1.29
N PHE A 34 0.08 5.67 -2.58
CA PHE A 34 0.20 4.39 -3.26
C PHE A 34 1.14 4.47 -4.47
N SER A 35 1.58 3.30 -4.97
CA SER A 35 2.32 3.19 -6.24
C SER A 35 1.82 2.00 -7.06
N TRP A 36 1.96 2.11 -8.38
CA TRP A 36 1.71 1.01 -9.31
C TRP A 36 2.93 0.11 -9.42
N SER A 37 2.69 -1.19 -9.62
CA SER A 37 3.73 -2.08 -10.13
C SER A 37 4.13 -1.68 -11.56
N PRO A 38 5.35 -2.00 -12.01
CA PRO A 38 5.82 -1.61 -13.34
C PRO A 38 4.99 -2.19 -14.50
N ASP A 39 4.37 -3.35 -14.30
CA ASP A 39 3.45 -3.98 -15.24
C ASP A 39 2.02 -3.42 -15.19
N GLY A 40 1.74 -2.54 -14.24
CA GLY A 40 0.43 -1.92 -14.04
C GLY A 40 -0.64 -2.86 -13.47
N ARG A 41 -0.28 -4.07 -13.03
CA ARG A 41 -1.25 -5.05 -12.49
C ARG A 41 -1.60 -4.81 -11.02
N PHE A 42 -0.69 -4.23 -10.25
CA PHE A 42 -0.82 -4.10 -8.81
C PHE A 42 -0.68 -2.67 -8.29
N LEU A 43 -1.27 -2.42 -7.12
CA LEU A 43 -1.09 -1.22 -6.32
C LEU A 43 -0.49 -1.55 -4.96
N ALA A 44 0.61 -0.89 -4.57
CA ALA A 44 1.20 -0.97 -3.24
C ALA A 44 0.82 0.22 -2.37
N TYR A 45 0.47 -0.03 -1.12
CA TYR A 45 0.05 0.99 -0.16
C TYR A 45 0.11 0.45 1.28
N VAL A 46 -0.11 1.33 2.26
CA VAL A 46 -0.17 0.97 3.67
C VAL A 46 -1.63 0.82 4.10
N MET A 47 -1.93 -0.29 4.77
CA MET A 47 -3.23 -0.58 5.37
C MET A 47 -3.01 -1.48 6.59
N ASP A 48 -3.81 -1.29 7.64
CA ASP A 48 -3.64 -1.98 8.93
C ASP A 48 -2.17 -2.07 9.37
N ASN A 49 -1.47 -0.94 9.33
CA ASN A 49 -0.08 -0.78 9.79
C ASN A 49 0.89 -1.77 9.13
N SER A 50 0.62 -2.14 7.88
CA SER A 50 1.39 -3.10 7.09
C SER A 50 1.47 -2.62 5.63
N VAL A 51 2.51 -3.02 4.92
CA VAL A 51 2.56 -2.88 3.46
C VAL A 51 1.67 -3.94 2.84
N PHE A 52 0.81 -3.52 1.93
CA PHE A 52 -0.05 -4.37 1.13
C PHE A 52 0.21 -4.15 -0.36
N THR A 53 -0.05 -5.18 -1.15
CA THR A 53 -0.27 -5.08 -2.59
C THR A 53 -1.70 -5.52 -2.92
N THR A 54 -2.32 -4.93 -3.95
CA THR A 54 -3.62 -5.36 -4.46
C THR A 54 -3.60 -5.48 -5.97
N ASP A 55 -4.09 -6.61 -6.46
CA ASP A 55 -4.35 -6.81 -7.88
C ASP A 55 -5.51 -5.91 -8.31
N VAL A 56 -5.29 -5.10 -9.33
CA VAL A 56 -6.25 -4.06 -9.74
C VAL A 56 -7.48 -4.63 -10.44
N GLU A 57 -7.34 -5.79 -11.09
CA GLU A 57 -8.43 -6.43 -11.82
C GLU A 57 -9.38 -7.16 -10.87
N THR A 58 -8.81 -7.90 -9.91
CA THR A 58 -9.58 -8.75 -8.99
C THR A 58 -9.95 -8.07 -7.68
N GLY A 59 -9.19 -7.04 -7.28
CA GLY A 59 -9.30 -6.40 -5.97
C GLY A 59 -8.72 -7.24 -4.82
N GLU A 60 -8.06 -8.36 -5.11
CA GLU A 60 -7.45 -9.22 -4.09
C GLU A 60 -6.21 -8.57 -3.48
N SER A 61 -6.22 -8.43 -2.15
CA SER A 61 -5.14 -7.80 -1.39
C SER A 61 -4.26 -8.83 -0.67
N VAL A 62 -2.95 -8.66 -0.75
CA VAL A 62 -1.94 -9.47 -0.06
C VAL A 62 -1.14 -8.60 0.90
N ARG A 63 -1.06 -9.02 2.17
CA ARG A 63 -0.19 -8.40 3.18
C ARG A 63 1.25 -8.87 2.98
N LEU A 64 2.18 -7.93 2.85
CA LEU A 64 3.59 -8.23 2.59
C LEU A 64 4.48 -8.11 3.83
N THR A 65 4.08 -7.32 4.82
CA THR A 65 4.84 -7.17 6.07
C THR A 65 4.01 -7.59 7.27
N GLU A 66 4.67 -7.97 8.35
CA GLU A 66 4.01 -8.05 9.65
C GLU A 66 3.39 -6.71 10.03
N ARG A 67 2.30 -6.77 10.80
CA ARG A 67 1.62 -5.60 11.32
C ARG A 67 2.48 -4.90 12.36
N SER A 68 2.75 -3.61 12.15
CA SER A 68 3.46 -2.81 13.13
C SER A 68 2.57 -2.50 14.33
N ALA A 69 3.11 -2.69 15.54
CA ALA A 69 2.40 -2.43 16.79
C ALA A 69 2.28 -0.93 17.12
N SER A 70 3.21 -0.11 16.62
CA SER A 70 3.22 1.34 16.80
C SER A 70 2.48 2.03 15.65
N TRP A 71 1.77 3.11 15.95
CA TRP A 71 1.19 4.01 14.97
C TRP A 71 1.91 5.37 14.99
N PRO A 72 2.23 5.98 13.83
CA PRO A 72 2.11 5.47 12.46
C PRO A 72 3.32 4.60 12.04
N ALA A 73 3.09 3.38 11.57
CA ALA A 73 4.14 2.51 10.99
C ALA A 73 3.52 1.39 10.11
N PRO A 74 3.98 1.16 8.87
CA PRO A 74 4.73 2.08 8.01
C PRO A 74 4.12 3.48 7.97
N THR A 75 4.93 4.49 7.66
CA THR A 75 4.47 5.88 7.57
C THR A 75 3.44 6.07 6.46
N ASP A 76 2.71 7.18 6.47
CA ASP A 76 1.77 7.55 5.40
C ASP A 76 2.45 8.01 4.09
N TYR A 77 3.78 8.09 4.06
CA TYR A 77 4.57 8.24 2.85
C TYR A 77 4.33 7.10 1.84
N SER A 78 4.69 7.34 0.58
CA SER A 78 4.53 6.37 -0.50
C SER A 78 5.36 5.10 -0.28
N CYS A 79 4.74 3.94 -0.49
CA CYS A 79 5.47 2.73 -0.86
C CYS A 79 5.82 2.81 -2.36
N CYS A 80 6.97 2.28 -2.78
CA CYS A 80 7.39 2.34 -4.19
C CYS A 80 7.90 0.97 -4.68
N TYR A 81 7.28 0.44 -5.74
CA TYR A 81 7.79 -0.72 -6.45
C TYR A 81 9.16 -0.46 -7.07
N SER A 82 10.03 -1.46 -7.04
CA SER A 82 11.25 -1.46 -7.85
C SER A 82 10.90 -1.58 -9.34
N PRO A 83 11.78 -1.11 -10.25
CA PRO A 83 11.52 -1.17 -11.70
C PRO A 83 11.31 -2.56 -12.27
N ASP A 84 11.84 -3.59 -11.61
CA ASP A 84 11.66 -5.01 -11.95
C ASP A 84 10.45 -5.67 -11.25
N GLY A 85 9.74 -4.93 -10.38
CA GLY A 85 8.57 -5.40 -9.65
C GLY A 85 8.86 -6.34 -8.47
N ALA A 86 10.12 -6.72 -8.24
CA ALA A 86 10.49 -7.72 -7.23
C ALA A 86 10.45 -7.19 -5.79
N TRP A 87 10.49 -5.88 -5.60
CA TRP A 87 10.59 -5.25 -4.28
C TRP A 87 9.67 -4.05 -4.15
N ILE A 88 9.27 -3.76 -2.93
CA ILE A 88 8.62 -2.51 -2.56
C ILE A 88 9.45 -1.85 -1.46
N SER A 89 9.85 -0.60 -1.68
CA SER A 89 10.45 0.24 -0.63
C SER A 89 9.36 0.95 0.18
N PHE A 90 9.61 1.12 1.48
CA PHE A 90 8.71 1.83 2.40
C PHE A 90 9.49 2.42 3.58
N SER A 91 8.94 3.47 4.18
CA SER A 91 9.51 4.09 5.38
C SER A 91 8.82 3.61 6.64
N ARG A 92 9.62 3.35 7.68
CA ARG A 92 9.12 2.95 9.01
C ARG A 92 9.92 3.65 10.10
N PRO A 93 9.27 4.25 11.11
CA PRO A 93 9.96 4.79 12.27
C PRO A 93 10.55 3.64 13.10
N VAL A 94 11.83 3.75 13.43
CA VAL A 94 12.55 2.80 14.28
C VAL A 94 13.03 3.53 15.52
N LYS A 95 12.72 2.98 16.69
CA LYS A 95 13.21 3.49 17.96
C LYS A 95 14.60 2.92 18.24
N ASN A 96 15.57 3.79 18.45
CA ASN A 96 16.92 3.43 18.88
C ASN A 96 17.40 4.42 19.94
N ASP A 97 17.86 3.92 21.10
CA ASP A 97 18.33 4.72 22.25
C ASP A 97 17.43 5.90 22.65
N GLY A 98 16.10 5.68 22.63
CA GLY A 98 15.12 6.70 23.02
C GLY A 98 14.80 7.73 21.93
N GLN A 99 15.51 7.69 20.79
CA GLN A 99 15.23 8.51 19.61
C GLN A 99 14.43 7.71 18.57
N ILE A 100 13.73 8.42 17.67
CA ILE A 100 13.00 7.83 16.55
C ILE A 100 13.70 8.26 15.26
N PHE A 101 13.96 7.30 14.39
CA PHE A 101 14.55 7.52 13.08
C PHE A 101 13.62 6.95 12.01
N ASP A 102 13.31 7.75 10.99
CA ASP A 102 12.69 7.21 9.78
C ASP A 102 13.75 6.43 8.99
N GLN A 103 13.50 5.14 8.81
CA GLN A 103 14.35 4.25 8.06
C GLN A 103 13.62 3.71 6.84
N ILE A 104 14.34 3.56 5.75
CA ILE A 104 13.85 2.94 4.52
C ILE A 104 14.10 1.43 4.61
N PHE A 105 13.05 0.66 4.39
CA PHE A 105 13.08 -0.80 4.28
C PHE A 105 12.63 -1.21 2.88
N VAL A 106 12.94 -2.46 2.52
CA VAL A 106 12.38 -3.13 1.35
C VAL A 106 11.71 -4.43 1.77
N VAL A 107 10.64 -4.78 1.08
CA VAL A 107 9.97 -6.08 1.20
C VAL A 107 9.87 -6.74 -0.17
N ALA A 108 10.10 -8.05 -0.24
CA ALA A 108 9.96 -8.81 -1.47
C ALA A 108 8.50 -8.93 -1.86
N VAL A 109 8.24 -8.89 -3.16
CA VAL A 109 6.93 -9.21 -3.74
C VAL A 109 6.94 -10.69 -4.10
N PRO A 110 6.06 -11.52 -3.52
CA PRO A 110 5.98 -12.94 -3.86
C PRO A 110 5.76 -13.18 -5.35
N GLU A 111 6.32 -14.26 -5.88
CA GLU A 111 5.99 -14.71 -7.23
C GLU A 111 4.59 -15.33 -7.25
N GLY A 112 3.82 -15.07 -8.32
CA GLY A 112 2.55 -15.77 -8.58
C GLY A 112 1.34 -15.29 -7.78
N ILE A 113 1.46 -14.15 -7.09
CA ILE A 113 0.31 -13.31 -6.74
C ILE A 113 -0.08 -12.44 -7.94
#